data_AF-A0A085UL06-F1
#
_entry.id   AF-A0A085UL06-F1
#
_cell.length_a   1.000
_cell.length_b   1.000
_cell.length_c   1.000
_cell.angle_alpha   90.00
_cell.angle_beta   90.00
_cell.angle_gamma   90.00
#
_symmetry.space_group_name_H-M   'P 1'
#
loop_
_entity.id
_entity.type
_entity.pdbx_description
1 polymer ?
#
loop_
_entity_poly.entity_id
_entity_poly.type
_entity_poly.pdbx_seq_one_letter_code
_entity_poly.pdbx_strand_id
1 'polypeptide(L)'
;MTTPSETDTSGLRCYDKVVDAVTYKVPRGITRDARGRVWIVRVIKNTRLVVNARFTDARFGSVRHALDAAIIHLLHSGHASLSDEVLQLSDTAVVHWRKRSGIGLCAVAYVSSPGRGRGGTFFLSTYKRVASGRGMEKFRVRLIEVLQSAYMTAQQVPNGPEVTHQQVVAQIDALLLSDDFRLFLAAGKRKADHIVVAHYIANLDGQ
;
A
#
# COMPACT_ATOMS: atom_id res chain seq x y z
N MET A 1 11.29 30.74 18.82
CA MET A 1 11.49 29.89 17.63
C MET A 1 10.58 28.69 17.75
N THR A 2 9.42 28.71 17.11
CA THR A 2 8.48 27.58 17.04
C THR A 2 8.92 26.70 15.87
N THR A 3 9.46 25.52 16.17
CA THR A 3 9.60 24.45 15.18
C THR A 3 8.22 24.21 14.55
N PRO A 4 8.09 24.21 13.22
CA PRO A 4 6.83 23.80 12.59
C PRO A 4 6.56 22.36 13.04
N SER A 5 5.38 22.10 13.58
CA SER A 5 4.97 20.75 13.92
C SER A 5 4.93 19.95 12.63
N GLU A 6 5.98 19.19 12.37
CA GLU A 6 6.02 18.31 11.22
C GLU A 6 5.00 17.21 11.52
N THR A 7 3.83 17.27 10.88
CA THR A 7 2.82 16.23 11.05
C THR A 7 3.47 14.91 10.67
N ASP A 8 3.51 13.99 11.64
CA ASP A 8 4.19 12.72 11.44
C ASP A 8 3.49 11.93 10.33
N THR A 9 4.19 11.77 9.22
CA THR A 9 3.78 10.93 8.10
C THR A 9 4.48 9.58 8.12
N SER A 10 5.23 9.29 9.19
CA SER A 10 5.84 7.97 9.41
C SER A 10 4.75 6.90 9.38
N GLY A 11 5.01 5.83 8.64
CA GLY A 11 4.03 4.76 8.43
C GLY A 11 2.93 5.06 7.40
N LEU A 12 2.84 6.25 6.80
CA LEU A 12 1.91 6.53 5.70
C LEU A 12 2.55 6.32 4.33
N ARG A 13 1.79 5.74 3.39
CA ARG A 13 2.20 5.70 1.99
C ARG A 13 2.11 7.10 1.40
N CYS A 14 3.26 7.71 1.13
CA CYS A 14 3.35 9.06 0.59
C CYS A 14 3.80 9.09 -0.88
N TYR A 15 3.68 10.25 -1.50
CA TYR A 15 4.32 10.61 -2.76
C TYR A 15 4.79 12.07 -2.68
N ASP A 16 5.79 12.42 -3.46
CA ASP A 16 6.30 13.79 -3.47
C ASP A 16 5.45 14.69 -4.36
N LYS A 17 5.11 15.87 -3.85
CA LYS A 17 4.35 16.89 -4.57
C LYS A 17 5.03 18.25 -4.45
N VAL A 18 5.42 18.82 -5.57
CA VAL A 18 5.94 20.19 -5.64
C VAL A 18 4.78 21.18 -5.68
N VAL A 19 4.80 22.17 -4.80
CA VAL A 19 3.92 23.36 -4.77
C VAL A 19 4.79 24.56 -4.48
N ASP A 20 4.74 25.58 -5.33
CA ASP A 20 5.52 26.83 -5.17
C ASP A 20 7.01 26.59 -4.88
N ALA A 21 7.64 25.71 -5.67
CA ALA A 21 9.04 25.27 -5.54
C ALA A 21 9.41 24.52 -4.24
N VAL A 22 8.44 24.21 -3.37
CA VAL A 22 8.64 23.37 -2.19
C VAL A 22 8.10 21.96 -2.44
N THR A 23 8.89 20.93 -2.13
CA THR A 23 8.47 19.53 -2.21
C THR A 23 7.84 19.08 -0.89
N TYR A 24 6.60 18.63 -0.95
CA TYR A 24 5.85 18.08 0.17
C TYR A 24 5.74 16.55 0.05
N LYS A 25 5.96 15.82 1.14
CA LYS A 25 5.58 14.40 1.26
C LYS A 25 4.08 14.31 1.56
N VAL A 26 3.30 13.86 0.58
CA VAL A 26 1.84 13.86 0.65
C VAL A 26 1.31 12.42 0.76
N PRO A 27 0.55 12.08 1.82
CA PRO A 27 -0.11 10.79 1.91
C PRO A 27 -1.05 10.49 0.75
N ARG A 28 -1.05 9.23 0.30
CA ARG A 28 -1.99 8.72 -0.71
C ARG A 28 -3.42 8.89 -0.21
N GLY A 29 -4.28 9.46 -1.06
CA GLY A 29 -5.64 9.85 -0.69
C GLY A 29 -5.79 11.36 -0.47
N ILE A 30 -4.69 12.11 -0.51
CA ILE A 30 -4.69 13.57 -0.56
C ILE A 30 -4.22 14.01 -1.94
N THR A 31 -4.89 14.99 -2.53
CA THR A 31 -4.46 15.63 -3.80
C THR A 31 -4.46 17.14 -3.67
N ARG A 32 -3.69 17.80 -4.54
CA ARG A 32 -3.64 19.25 -4.64
C ARG A 32 -4.47 19.72 -5.82
N ASP A 33 -5.42 20.61 -5.56
CA ASP A 33 -6.04 21.45 -6.58
C ASP A 33 -5.35 22.82 -6.55
N ALA A 34 -4.47 23.04 -7.54
CA ALA A 34 -3.65 24.25 -7.62
C ALA A 34 -4.49 25.50 -7.92
N ARG A 35 -5.57 25.37 -8.71
CA ARG A 35 -6.44 26.50 -9.06
C ARG A 35 -7.26 26.93 -7.85
N GLY A 36 -7.81 25.96 -7.12
CA GLY A 36 -8.59 26.22 -5.92
C GLY A 36 -7.77 26.54 -4.68
N ARG A 37 -6.43 26.51 -4.77
CA ARG A 37 -5.50 26.65 -3.63
C ARG A 37 -5.95 25.81 -2.43
N VAL A 38 -6.19 24.53 -2.69
CA VAL A 38 -6.83 23.61 -1.75
C VAL A 38 -6.24 22.20 -1.81
N TRP A 39 -6.04 21.60 -0.63
CA TRP A 39 -5.79 20.18 -0.49
C TRP A 39 -7.13 19.44 -0.36
N ILE A 40 -7.28 18.35 -1.10
CA ILE A 40 -8.50 17.57 -1.14
C ILE A 40 -8.18 16.18 -0.61
N VAL A 41 -8.82 15.79 0.48
CA VAL A 41 -8.78 14.41 0.97
C VAL A 41 -9.92 13.65 0.29
N ARG A 42 -9.58 12.65 -0.51
CA ARG A 42 -10.55 11.82 -1.22
C ARG A 42 -10.13 10.36 -1.17
N VAL A 43 -10.93 9.53 -0.50
CA VAL A 43 -10.69 8.08 -0.42
C VAL A 43 -11.88 7.32 -1.00
N ILE A 44 -11.59 6.42 -1.94
CA ILE A 44 -12.56 5.53 -2.56
C ILE A 44 -12.25 4.10 -2.11
N LYS A 45 -13.22 3.41 -1.49
CA LYS A 45 -13.14 1.98 -1.14
C LYS A 45 -14.32 1.26 -1.78
N ASN A 46 -14.08 0.11 -2.44
CA ASN A 46 -15.12 -0.69 -3.10
C ASN A 46 -16.05 0.16 -3.98
N THR A 47 -15.47 0.97 -4.87
CA THR A 47 -16.17 1.91 -5.78
C THR A 47 -17.05 2.97 -5.10
N ARG A 48 -17.02 3.08 -3.77
CA ARG A 48 -17.75 4.09 -3.00
C ARG A 48 -16.80 5.13 -2.43
N LEU A 49 -17.21 6.39 -2.49
CA LEU A 49 -16.52 7.50 -1.83
C LEU A 49 -16.77 7.40 -0.32
N VAL A 50 -15.71 7.19 0.46
CA VAL A 50 -15.81 7.00 1.92
C VAL A 50 -15.26 8.18 2.72
N VAL A 51 -14.38 8.98 2.11
CA VAL A 51 -13.87 10.23 2.70
C VAL A 51 -13.82 11.29 1.62
N ASN A 52 -14.34 12.48 1.91
CA ASN A 52 -14.28 13.65 1.03
C ASN A 52 -14.22 14.94 1.87
N ALA A 53 -13.10 15.64 1.85
CA ALA A 53 -12.94 16.91 2.56
C ALA A 53 -11.98 17.84 1.83
N ARG A 54 -12.14 19.16 2.05
CA ARG A 54 -11.37 20.22 1.39
C ARG A 54 -10.73 21.12 2.44
N PHE A 55 -9.43 21.41 2.25
CA PHE A 55 -8.60 22.19 3.16
C PHE A 55 -7.93 23.32 2.36
N THR A 56 -8.53 24.52 2.40
CA THR A 56 -8.07 25.66 1.62
C THR A 56 -6.92 26.37 2.33
N ASP A 57 -5.93 26.85 1.58
CA ASP A 57 -4.77 27.53 2.15
C ASP A 57 -5.19 28.76 2.96
N ALA A 58 -6.19 29.51 2.48
CA ALA A 58 -6.72 30.70 3.14
C ALA A 58 -7.33 30.38 4.52
N ARG A 59 -8.04 29.25 4.66
CA ARG A 59 -8.68 28.87 5.93
C ARG A 59 -7.66 28.44 6.97
N PHE A 60 -6.58 27.80 6.54
CA PHE A 60 -5.54 27.25 7.42
C PHE A 60 -4.28 28.13 7.47
N GLY A 61 -4.30 29.29 6.83
CA GLY A 61 -3.23 30.30 6.85
C GLY A 61 -2.01 30.00 5.96
N SER A 62 -1.80 28.76 5.51
CA SER A 62 -0.72 28.42 4.58
C SER A 62 -0.97 27.10 3.84
N VAL A 63 -0.21 26.87 2.75
CA VAL A 63 -0.19 25.60 2.02
C VAL A 63 0.19 24.43 2.94
N ARG A 64 1.16 24.64 3.84
CA ARG A 64 1.66 23.61 4.76
C ARG A 64 0.62 23.26 5.82
N HIS A 65 0.05 24.26 6.50
CA HIS A 65 -0.96 24.02 7.54
C HIS A 65 -2.25 23.39 6.98
N ALA A 66 -2.64 23.77 5.76
CA ALA A 66 -3.75 23.11 5.07
C ALA A 66 -3.44 21.63 4.77
N LEU A 67 -2.19 21.32 4.41
CA LEU A 67 -1.74 19.93 4.23
C LEU A 67 -1.72 19.18 5.56
N ASP A 68 -1.16 19.76 6.63
CA ASP A 68 -1.11 19.14 7.96
C ASP A 68 -2.53 18.80 8.45
N ALA A 69 -3.49 19.73 8.30
CA ALA A 69 -4.89 19.49 8.63
C ALA A 69 -5.53 18.37 7.78
N ALA A 70 -5.19 18.31 6.48
CA ALA A 70 -5.63 17.24 5.60
C ALA A 70 -5.07 15.86 6.00
N ILE A 71 -3.80 15.80 6.43
CA ILE A 71 -3.14 14.58 6.91
C ILE A 71 -3.82 14.11 8.21
N ILE A 72 -4.01 15.01 9.17
CA ILE A 72 -4.71 14.73 10.42
C ILE A 72 -6.11 14.20 10.12
N HIS A 73 -6.86 14.83 9.22
CA HIS A 73 -8.19 14.35 8.83
C HIS A 73 -8.16 12.95 8.21
N LEU A 74 -7.21 12.68 7.31
CA LEU A 74 -7.06 11.36 6.70
C LEU A 74 -6.74 10.28 7.75
N LEU A 75 -5.86 10.57 8.70
CA LEU A 75 -5.54 9.67 9.81
C LEU A 75 -6.78 9.37 10.67
N HIS A 76 -7.48 10.41 11.12
CA HIS A 76 -8.69 10.27 11.94
C HIS A 76 -9.85 9.59 11.22
N SER A 77 -9.88 9.64 9.88
CA SER A 77 -10.88 8.90 9.10
C SER A 77 -10.74 7.37 9.23
N GLY A 78 -9.59 6.85 9.67
CA GLY A 78 -9.32 5.40 9.66
C GLY A 78 -9.17 4.79 8.26
N HIS A 79 -9.12 5.63 7.21
CA HIS A 79 -8.97 5.21 5.82
C HIS A 79 -7.59 5.51 5.23
N ALA A 80 -6.65 5.99 6.04
CA ALA A 80 -5.27 6.23 5.62
C ALA A 80 -4.61 4.96 5.08
N SER A 81 -3.83 5.09 4.00
CA SER A 81 -3.03 3.98 3.48
C SER A 81 -1.70 3.92 4.22
N LEU A 82 -1.48 2.83 4.94
CA LEU A 82 -0.23 2.62 5.67
C LEU A 82 0.85 2.03 4.73
N SER A 83 2.11 2.31 5.02
CA SER A 83 3.25 1.76 4.27
C SER A 83 3.37 0.25 4.42
N ASP A 84 3.07 -0.25 5.62
CA ASP A 84 3.12 -1.68 5.95
C ASP A 84 2.02 -2.53 5.30
N GLU A 85 1.03 -1.92 4.63
CA GLU A 85 0.04 -2.68 3.84
C GLU A 85 0.62 -3.28 2.55
N VAL A 86 1.86 -2.96 2.21
CA VAL A 86 2.55 -3.37 0.99
C VAL A 86 3.88 -4.01 1.35
N LEU A 87 4.13 -5.21 0.84
CA LEU A 87 5.44 -5.83 0.88
C LEU A 87 6.13 -5.60 -0.45
N GLN A 88 7.20 -4.80 -0.45
CA GLN A 88 8.01 -4.54 -1.65
C GLN A 88 8.93 -5.75 -1.89
N LEU A 89 8.92 -6.31 -3.10
CA LEU A 89 9.85 -7.39 -3.48
C LEU A 89 11.01 -6.85 -4.32
N SER A 90 10.72 -5.91 -5.21
CA SER A 90 11.66 -5.17 -6.06
C SER A 90 10.98 -3.89 -6.56
N ASP A 91 11.67 -3.01 -7.27
CA ASP A 91 11.08 -1.78 -7.82
C ASP A 91 9.86 -2.03 -8.73
N THR A 92 9.78 -3.21 -9.36
CA THR A 92 8.70 -3.59 -10.25
C THR A 92 7.70 -4.56 -9.64
N ALA A 93 7.92 -5.08 -8.43
CA ALA A 93 7.06 -6.09 -7.82
C ALA A 93 6.66 -5.76 -6.38
N VAL A 94 5.34 -5.77 -6.13
CA VAL A 94 4.73 -5.44 -4.84
C VAL A 94 3.64 -6.42 -4.46
N VAL A 95 3.50 -6.73 -3.18
CA VAL A 95 2.44 -7.61 -2.65
C VAL A 95 1.48 -6.81 -1.78
N HIS A 96 0.18 -7.07 -1.95
CA HIS A 96 -0.89 -6.45 -1.16
C HIS A 96 -1.83 -7.50 -0.57
N TRP A 97 -2.39 -7.17 0.59
CA TRP A 97 -3.58 -7.84 1.09
C TRP A 97 -4.83 -7.33 0.37
N ARG A 98 -5.55 -8.21 -0.33
CA ARG A 98 -6.78 -7.92 -1.08
C ARG A 98 -7.94 -8.79 -0.57
N LYS A 99 -9.09 -8.16 -0.33
CA LYS A 99 -10.34 -8.88 -0.09
C LYS A 99 -10.86 -9.40 -1.43
N ARG A 100 -11.11 -10.70 -1.55
CA ARG A 100 -11.81 -11.32 -2.68
C ARG A 100 -13.10 -11.98 -2.21
N SER A 101 -14.16 -11.84 -2.99
CA SER A 101 -15.43 -12.52 -2.73
C SER A 101 -15.23 -14.03 -2.72
N GLY A 102 -15.85 -14.74 -1.77
CA GLY A 102 -15.75 -16.20 -1.60
C GLY A 102 -14.43 -16.74 -1.06
N ILE A 103 -13.33 -15.99 -1.13
CA ILE A 103 -11.98 -16.44 -0.73
C ILE A 103 -11.53 -15.78 0.59
N GLY A 104 -12.02 -14.57 0.88
CA GLY A 104 -11.59 -13.78 2.02
C GLY A 104 -10.36 -12.93 1.71
N LEU A 105 -9.53 -12.67 2.73
CA LEU A 105 -8.32 -11.87 2.58
C LEU A 105 -7.18 -12.71 1.98
N CYS A 106 -6.57 -12.23 0.90
CA CYS A 106 -5.49 -12.91 0.20
C CYS A 106 -4.34 -11.98 -0.13
N ALA A 107 -3.12 -12.52 -0.13
CA ALA A 107 -1.94 -11.82 -0.62
C ALA A 107 -1.88 -11.97 -2.15
N VAL A 108 -1.79 -10.84 -2.83
CA VAL A 108 -1.72 -10.74 -4.29
C VAL A 108 -0.52 -9.91 -4.66
N ALA A 109 0.35 -10.44 -5.50
CA ALA A 109 1.46 -9.70 -6.06
C ALA A 109 1.09 -9.05 -7.40
N TYR A 110 1.62 -7.86 -7.63
CA TYR A 110 1.58 -7.17 -8.91
C TYR A 110 2.99 -6.94 -9.40
N VAL A 111 3.26 -7.33 -10.64
CA VAL A 111 4.52 -7.09 -11.34
C VAL A 111 4.25 -6.07 -12.44
N SER A 112 4.92 -4.92 -12.40
CA SER A 112 4.80 -3.87 -13.39
C SER A 112 5.67 -4.19 -14.61
N SER A 113 5.15 -3.95 -15.82
CA SER A 113 5.94 -4.02 -17.04
C SER A 113 6.41 -2.62 -17.46
N PRO A 114 7.69 -2.43 -17.83
CA PRO A 114 8.18 -1.13 -18.30
C PRO A 114 7.65 -0.75 -19.70
N GLY A 115 7.03 -1.68 -20.44
CA GLY A 115 6.50 -1.45 -21.80
C GLY A 115 4.97 -1.31 -21.89
N ARG A 116 4.45 -1.21 -23.13
CA ARG A 116 2.99 -1.28 -23.42
C ARG A 116 2.49 -2.72 -23.25
N GLY A 117 2.30 -3.14 -22.00
CA GLY A 117 1.74 -4.44 -21.65
C GLY A 117 1.04 -4.42 -20.30
N ARG A 118 0.10 -5.35 -20.07
CA ARG A 118 -0.40 -5.60 -18.72
C ARG A 118 0.69 -6.34 -17.96
N GLY A 119 1.11 -5.75 -16.84
CA GLY A 119 1.90 -6.43 -15.85
C GLY A 119 1.24 -7.72 -15.33
N GLY A 120 1.97 -8.50 -14.53
CA GLY A 120 1.47 -9.75 -13.95
C GLY A 120 0.68 -9.51 -12.66
N THR A 121 -0.38 -10.31 -12.43
CA THR A 121 -1.06 -10.38 -11.14
C THR A 121 -1.05 -11.82 -10.64
N PHE A 122 -0.48 -12.06 -9.46
CA PHE A 122 -0.24 -13.40 -8.94
C PHE A 122 -0.94 -13.60 -7.60
N PHE A 123 -1.75 -14.65 -7.50
CA PHE A 123 -2.26 -15.11 -6.22
C PHE A 123 -1.16 -15.88 -5.47
N LEU A 124 -0.85 -15.44 -4.25
CA LEU A 124 0.15 -16.08 -3.41
C LEU A 124 -0.50 -17.06 -2.43
N SER A 125 -1.30 -16.55 -1.49
CA SER A 125 -1.95 -17.34 -0.45
C SER A 125 -3.06 -16.56 0.25
N THR A 126 -3.89 -17.25 1.03
CA THR A 126 -4.87 -16.60 1.91
C THR A 126 -4.22 -16.19 3.23
N TYR A 127 -4.68 -15.09 3.82
CA TYR A 127 -4.17 -14.59 5.09
C TYR A 127 -4.22 -15.68 6.18
N LYS A 128 -5.34 -16.40 6.31
CA LYS A 128 -5.52 -17.48 7.29
C LYS A 128 -4.46 -18.58 7.18
N ARG A 129 -4.02 -18.91 5.96
CA ARG A 129 -2.99 -19.93 5.73
C ARG A 129 -1.60 -19.44 6.09
N VAL A 130 -1.26 -18.20 5.70
CA VAL A 130 0.02 -17.56 6.03
C VAL A 130 0.12 -17.36 7.55
N ALA A 131 -0.89 -16.77 8.18
CA ALA A 131 -0.92 -16.50 9.61
C ALA A 131 -0.88 -17.75 10.50
N SER A 132 -1.37 -18.90 10.01
CA SER A 132 -1.30 -20.17 10.74
C SER A 132 -0.02 -20.97 10.48
N GLY A 133 0.96 -20.43 9.75
CA GLY A 133 2.19 -21.12 9.37
C GLY A 133 2.02 -22.19 8.28
N ARG A 134 0.85 -22.84 8.21
CA ARG A 134 0.54 -23.93 7.24
C ARG A 134 0.68 -23.54 5.77
N GLY A 135 0.59 -22.26 5.45
CA GLY A 135 0.73 -21.75 4.09
C GLY A 135 2.09 -21.16 3.75
N MET A 136 3.05 -21.17 4.68
CA MET A 136 4.28 -20.39 4.53
C MET A 136 5.19 -20.92 3.43
N GLU A 137 5.36 -22.24 3.32
CA GLU A 137 6.21 -22.79 2.25
C GLU A 137 5.65 -22.48 0.85
N LYS A 138 4.35 -22.70 0.66
CA LYS A 138 3.69 -22.34 -0.61
C LYS A 138 3.76 -20.84 -0.87
N PHE A 139 3.62 -20.01 0.16
CA PHE A 139 3.72 -18.56 0.04
C PHE A 139 5.14 -18.14 -0.39
N ARG A 140 6.17 -18.71 0.23
CA ARG A 140 7.58 -18.53 -0.09
C ARG A 140 7.88 -18.91 -1.55
N VAL A 141 7.50 -20.10 -1.98
CA VAL A 141 7.68 -20.56 -3.38
C VAL A 141 7.03 -19.56 -4.35
N ARG A 142 5.82 -19.09 -4.05
CA ARG A 142 5.13 -18.11 -4.91
C ARG A 142 5.80 -16.74 -4.92
N LEU A 143 6.42 -16.31 -3.82
CA LEU A 143 7.20 -15.07 -3.81
C LEU A 143 8.44 -15.19 -4.70
N ILE A 144 9.13 -16.33 -4.68
CA ILE A 144 10.28 -16.61 -5.55
C ILE A 144 9.84 -16.54 -7.03
N GLU A 145 8.76 -17.22 -7.41
CA GLU A 145 8.21 -17.18 -8.77
C GLU A 145 7.89 -15.75 -9.24
N VAL A 146 7.29 -14.94 -8.35
CA VAL A 146 6.95 -13.55 -8.66
C VAL A 146 8.18 -12.70 -8.85
N LEU A 147 9.17 -12.81 -7.97
CA LEU A 147 10.40 -12.02 -8.05
C LEU A 147 11.22 -12.40 -9.29
N GLN A 148 11.28 -13.69 -9.65
CA GLN A 148 11.83 -14.16 -10.93
C GLN A 148 11.09 -13.55 -12.11
N SER A 149 9.75 -13.58 -12.10
CA SER A 149 8.93 -12.97 -13.14
C SER A 149 9.18 -11.46 -13.27
N ALA A 150 9.37 -10.77 -12.15
CA ALA A 150 9.69 -9.35 -12.11
C ALA A 150 11.05 -9.04 -12.73
N TYR A 151 12.09 -9.81 -12.42
CA TYR A 151 13.40 -9.67 -13.04
C TYR A 151 13.35 -9.90 -14.55
N MET A 152 12.70 -10.98 -15.01
CA MET A 152 12.52 -11.25 -16.44
C MET A 152 11.76 -10.12 -17.16
N THR A 153 10.72 -9.58 -16.51
CA THR A 153 9.91 -8.49 -17.08
C THR A 153 10.68 -7.17 -17.14
N ALA A 154 11.51 -6.89 -16.14
CA ALA A 154 12.30 -5.66 -16.08
C ALA A 154 13.44 -5.63 -17.10
N GLN A 155 14.06 -6.77 -17.38
CA GLN A 155 15.24 -6.83 -18.24
C GLN A 155 14.92 -6.74 -19.75
N GLN A 156 13.71 -7.08 -20.22
CA GLN A 156 13.34 -7.08 -21.66
C GLN A 156 14.34 -7.80 -22.62
N VAL A 157 15.32 -8.56 -22.11
CA VAL A 157 16.35 -9.23 -22.90
C VAL A 157 16.28 -10.75 -22.64
N PRO A 158 16.32 -11.61 -23.68
CA PRO A 158 16.35 -13.07 -23.53
C PRO A 158 17.59 -13.65 -22.81
N ASN A 159 18.62 -12.83 -22.54
CA ASN A 159 19.95 -13.22 -22.06
C ASN A 159 20.61 -12.11 -21.18
N GLY A 160 19.85 -11.44 -20.31
CA GLY A 160 20.45 -10.58 -19.28
C GLY A 160 21.23 -11.41 -18.24
N PRO A 161 22.06 -10.79 -17.35
CA PRO A 161 22.74 -11.56 -16.31
C PRO A 161 21.69 -12.30 -15.51
N GLU A 162 21.78 -13.63 -15.55
CA GLU A 162 20.88 -14.53 -14.86
C GLU A 162 20.95 -14.17 -13.37
N VAL A 163 19.93 -13.49 -12.85
CA VAL A 163 19.76 -13.43 -11.39
C VAL A 163 19.58 -14.88 -11.01
N THR A 164 20.64 -15.50 -10.48
CA THR A 164 20.65 -16.93 -10.30
C THR A 164 19.50 -17.26 -9.35
N HIS A 165 18.81 -18.37 -9.63
CA HIS A 165 17.69 -18.80 -8.79
C HIS A 165 18.05 -18.76 -7.29
N GLN A 166 19.30 -19.06 -6.95
CA GLN A 166 19.86 -18.97 -5.60
C GLN A 166 19.84 -17.55 -5.00
N GLN A 167 20.14 -16.51 -5.77
CA GLN A 167 20.05 -15.12 -5.31
C GLN A 167 18.61 -14.73 -5.00
N VAL A 168 17.67 -15.11 -5.86
CA VAL A 168 16.24 -14.86 -5.61
C VAL A 168 15.78 -15.58 -4.35
N VAL A 169 16.17 -16.84 -4.18
CA VAL A 169 15.87 -17.63 -2.99
C VAL A 169 16.39 -16.95 -1.74
N ALA A 170 17.66 -16.57 -1.71
CA ALA A 170 18.28 -15.89 -0.56
C ALA A 170 17.59 -14.55 -0.25
N GLN A 171 17.21 -13.79 -1.27
CA GLN A 171 16.49 -12.52 -1.09
C GLN A 171 15.11 -12.74 -0.46
N ILE A 172 14.34 -13.72 -0.92
CA ILE A 172 13.04 -14.05 -0.33
C ILE A 172 13.21 -14.60 1.09
N ASP A 173 14.22 -15.41 1.35
CA ASP A 173 14.48 -15.94 2.69
C ASP A 173 14.82 -14.83 3.67
N ALA A 174 15.69 -13.89 3.29
CA ALA A 174 15.99 -12.71 4.07
C ALA A 174 14.74 -11.83 4.29
N LEU A 175 13.92 -11.63 3.25
CA LEU A 175 12.68 -10.87 3.34
C LEU A 175 11.71 -11.50 4.37
N LEU A 176 11.55 -12.82 4.36
CA LEU A 176 10.66 -13.52 5.30
C LEU A 176 11.12 -13.43 6.76
N LEU A 177 12.38 -13.08 7.01
CA LEU A 177 12.93 -12.83 8.35
C LEU A 177 12.93 -11.33 8.73
N SER A 178 12.63 -10.44 7.78
CA SER A 178 12.70 -8.99 7.95
C SER A 178 11.56 -8.41 8.80
N ASP A 179 11.80 -7.22 9.33
CA ASP A 179 10.77 -6.41 9.99
C ASP A 179 9.65 -6.03 9.02
N ASP A 180 9.97 -5.77 7.75
CA ASP A 180 8.98 -5.43 6.72
C ASP A 180 7.95 -6.54 6.53
N PHE A 181 8.39 -7.81 6.54
CA PHE A 181 7.46 -8.93 6.46
C PHE A 181 6.61 -9.06 7.72
N ARG A 182 7.20 -8.83 8.90
CA ARG A 182 6.46 -8.84 10.18
C ARG A 182 5.37 -7.76 10.20
N LEU A 183 5.71 -6.55 9.74
CA LEU A 183 4.77 -5.43 9.61
C LEU A 183 3.68 -5.75 8.57
N PHE A 184 4.04 -6.34 7.43
CA PHE A 184 3.09 -6.79 6.42
C PHE A 184 2.09 -7.83 6.95
N LEU A 185 2.55 -8.79 7.76
CA LEU A 185 1.66 -9.75 8.43
C LEU A 185 0.72 -9.06 9.44
N ALA A 186 1.23 -8.12 10.23
CA ALA A 186 0.42 -7.34 11.17
C ALA A 186 -0.65 -6.50 10.45
N ALA A 187 -0.31 -5.90 9.30
CA ALA A 187 -1.26 -5.21 8.44
C ALA A 187 -2.35 -6.16 7.90
N GLY A 188 -1.95 -7.37 7.51
CA GLY A 188 -2.87 -8.44 7.13
C GLY A 188 -3.87 -8.77 8.24
N LYS A 189 -3.40 -8.89 9.49
CA LYS A 189 -4.24 -9.11 10.68
C LYS A 189 -5.26 -7.99 10.86
N ARG A 190 -4.81 -6.73 10.93
CA ARG A 190 -5.70 -5.57 11.11
C ARG A 190 -6.78 -5.54 10.04
N LYS A 191 -6.42 -5.83 8.79
CA LYS A 191 -7.35 -5.87 7.67
C LYS A 191 -8.34 -7.03 7.75
N ALA A 192 -7.89 -8.21 8.19
CA ALA A 192 -8.77 -9.35 8.41
C ALA A 192 -9.79 -9.06 9.52
N ASP A 193 -9.33 -8.52 10.66
CA ASP A 193 -10.18 -8.13 11.79
C ASP A 193 -11.22 -7.09 11.36
N HIS A 194 -10.80 -6.04 10.63
CA HIS A 194 -11.71 -5.03 10.10
C HIS A 194 -12.76 -5.62 9.14
N ILE A 195 -12.41 -6.61 8.32
CA ILE A 195 -13.37 -7.29 7.43
C ILE A 195 -14.43 -8.05 8.24
N VAL A 196 -14.03 -8.72 9.32
CA VAL A 196 -14.94 -9.46 10.21
C VAL A 196 -15.89 -8.49 10.90
N VAL A 197 -15.37 -7.42 11.50
CA VAL A 197 -16.18 -6.40 12.18
C VAL A 197 -17.17 -5.75 11.21
N ALA A 198 -16.72 -5.35 10.01
CA ALA A 198 -17.61 -4.75 9.03
C ALA A 198 -18.71 -5.70 8.55
N HIS A 199 -18.43 -7.01 8.48
CA HIS A 199 -19.45 -8.00 8.14
C HIS A 199 -20.46 -8.19 9.28
N TYR A 200 -19.99 -8.22 10.52
CA TYR A 200 -20.84 -8.29 11.70
C TYR A 200 -21.80 -7.09 11.79
N ILE A 201 -21.30 -5.86 11.64
CA ILE A 201 -22.12 -4.64 11.67
C ILE A 201 -23.17 -4.67 10.54
N ALA A 202 -22.77 -5.04 9.33
CA ALA A 202 -23.70 -5.13 8.21
C ALA A 202 -24.84 -6.15 8.44
N ASN A 203 -24.59 -7.19 9.25
CA ASN A 203 -25.62 -8.17 9.61
C ASN A 203 -26.52 -7.68 10.75
N LEU A 204 -26.07 -6.73 11.58
CA LEU A 204 -26.90 -6.08 12.60
C LEU A 204 -27.84 -5.04 11.98
N ASP A 205 -27.35 -4.25 11.02
CA ASP A 205 -28.14 -3.21 10.33
C ASP A 205 -29.17 -3.78 9.33
N GLY A 206 -29.10 -5.10 9.06
CA GLY A 206 -30.01 -5.83 8.17
C GLY A 206 -31.13 -6.57 8.91
N GLN A 207 -31.29 -6.35 10.23
CA GLN A 207 -32.45 -6.75 11.03
C GLN A 207 -33.43 -5.57 11.17
#